data_AF-A0A2Z4IMX2-F1
#
_entry.id   AF-A0A2Z4IMX2-F1
#
_cell.length_a   1.000
_cell.length_b   1.000
_cell.length_c   1.000
_cell.angle_alpha   90.00
_cell.angle_beta   90.00
_cell.angle_gamma   90.00
#
_symmetry.space_group_name_H-M   'P 1'
#
loop_
_entity.id
_entity.type
_entity.pdbx_description
1 polymer ?
#
loop_
_entity_poly.entity_id
_entity_poly.type
_entity_poly.pdbx_seq_one_letter_code
_entity_poly.pdbx_strand_id
1 'polypeptide(L)'
;MKIKLMYAGVIVLLFGVVITLVANDVSPERKLIGKWEEVMWKYEKLDSPEGNVLDSFHINDQLKQEISRELVIHKAETWEVRPDGTILLHKKGEEVDELHWRLKGRGHVLKLFGHGDSLEHYQIQQLTDDTMEIHFNSDLQARGIIKMVFVKAKN
;
A
#
# COMPACT_ATOMS: atom_id res chain seq x y z
N MET A 1 9.11 -38.38 -37.55
CA MET A 1 10.07 -37.91 -36.51
C MET A 1 10.22 -36.39 -36.48
N LYS A 2 10.49 -35.73 -37.62
CA LYS A 2 10.70 -34.26 -37.70
C LYS A 2 9.55 -33.41 -37.14
N ILE A 3 8.30 -33.81 -37.41
CA ILE A 3 7.10 -33.12 -36.91
C ILE A 3 6.98 -33.19 -35.38
N LYS A 4 7.31 -34.33 -34.76
CA LYS A 4 7.30 -34.48 -33.29
C LYS A 4 8.37 -33.61 -32.63
N LEU A 5 9.55 -33.51 -33.25
CA LEU A 5 10.63 -32.60 -32.83
C LEU A 5 10.23 -31.13 -32.94
N MET A 6 9.52 -30.75 -34.02
CA MET A 6 9.00 -29.39 -34.20
C MET A 6 7.99 -29.03 -33.11
N TYR A 7 7.02 -29.90 -32.82
CA TYR A 7 6.05 -29.67 -31.74
C TYR A 7 6.72 -29.61 -30.35
N ALA A 8 7.71 -30.47 -30.10
CA ALA A 8 8.49 -30.41 -28.85
C ALA A 8 9.24 -29.08 -28.71
N GLY A 9 9.84 -28.57 -29.79
CA GLY A 9 10.50 -27.27 -29.80
C GLY A 9 9.54 -26.10 -29.51
N VAL A 10 8.34 -26.13 -30.11
CA VAL A 10 7.31 -25.11 -29.84
C VAL A 10 6.85 -25.15 -28.39
N ILE A 11 6.68 -26.34 -27.80
CA ILE A 11 6.30 -26.48 -26.39
C ILE A 11 7.40 -25.91 -25.48
N VAL A 12 8.67 -26.25 -25.73
CA VAL A 12 9.80 -25.72 -24.94
C VAL A 12 9.88 -24.20 -25.05
N LEU A 13 9.64 -23.64 -26.24
CA LEU A 13 9.61 -22.18 -26.45
C LEU A 13 8.47 -21.53 -25.62
N LEU A 14 7.27 -22.08 -25.68
CA LEU A 14 6.11 -21.56 -24.93
C LEU A 14 6.35 -21.62 -23.41
N PHE A 15 6.88 -22.74 -22.90
CA PHE A 15 7.25 -22.86 -21.49
C PHE A 15 8.38 -21.89 -21.12
N GLY A 16 9.39 -21.72 -21.98
CA GLY A 16 10.48 -20.77 -21.77
C GLY A 16 9.99 -19.33 -21.64
N VAL A 17 9.05 -18.90 -22.48
CA VAL A 17 8.43 -17.56 -22.39
C VAL A 17 7.67 -17.39 -21.07
N VAL A 18 6.86 -18.37 -20.67
CA VAL A 18 6.10 -18.31 -19.40
C VAL A 18 7.03 -18.23 -18.19
N ILE A 19 8.09 -19.06 -18.15
CA ILE A 19 9.07 -19.04 -17.05
C ILE A 19 9.78 -17.68 -16.96
N THR A 20 10.15 -17.10 -18.10
CA THR A 20 10.84 -15.80 -18.15
C THR A 20 9.94 -14.66 -17.64
N LEU A 21 8.65 -14.69 -17.99
CA LEU A 21 7.67 -13.70 -17.51
C LEU A 21 7.46 -13.79 -15.99
N VAL A 22 7.38 -15.00 -15.44
CA VAL A 22 7.20 -15.21 -13.99
C VAL A 22 8.46 -14.85 -13.21
N ALA A 23 9.65 -15.16 -13.74
CA ALA A 23 10.92 -14.89 -13.06
C ALA A 23 11.27 -13.39 -12.95
N ASN A 24 10.78 -12.58 -13.89
CA ASN A 24 11.01 -11.13 -13.90
C ASN A 24 10.02 -10.36 -13.03
N ASP A 25 8.96 -10.99 -12.51
CA ASP A 25 8.04 -10.30 -11.60
C ASP A 25 8.65 -10.22 -10.20
N VAL A 26 9.16 -9.04 -9.87
CA VAL A 26 9.69 -8.74 -8.53
C VAL A 26 8.53 -8.82 -7.54
N SER A 27 8.68 -9.66 -6.52
CA SER A 27 7.62 -9.88 -5.52
C SER A 27 7.15 -8.55 -4.90
N PRO A 28 5.84 -8.39 -4.62
CA PRO A 28 5.31 -7.18 -3.98
C PRO A 28 6.03 -6.84 -2.67
N GLU A 29 6.44 -7.84 -1.90
CA GLU A 29 7.22 -7.67 -0.67
C GLU A 29 8.54 -6.93 -0.94
N ARG A 30 9.23 -7.29 -2.02
CA ARG A 30 10.49 -6.65 -2.39
C ARG A 30 10.30 -5.23 -2.91
N LYS A 31 9.19 -4.94 -3.60
CA LYS A 31 8.83 -3.58 -4.01
C LYS A 31 8.53 -2.69 -2.80
N LEU A 32 7.85 -3.25 -1.79
CA LEU A 32 7.45 -2.55 -0.56
C LEU A 32 8.64 -2.15 0.32
N ILE A 33 9.73 -2.93 0.34
CA ILE A 33 10.91 -2.63 1.16
C ILE A 33 11.53 -1.29 0.75
N GLY A 34 11.81 -0.44 1.74
CA GLY A 34 12.44 0.87 1.56
C GLY A 34 11.82 1.96 2.43
N LYS A 35 12.27 3.20 2.21
CA LYS A 35 11.72 4.38 2.86
C LYS A 35 10.68 5.04 1.96
N TRP A 36 9.55 5.40 2.54
CA TRP A 36 8.40 5.97 1.85
C TRP A 36 7.99 7.26 2.54
N GLU A 37 7.83 8.33 1.79
CA GLU A 37 7.39 9.64 2.27
C GLU A 37 5.96 9.89 1.81
N GLU A 38 5.08 10.25 2.74
CA GLU A 38 3.71 10.62 2.42
C GLU A 38 3.70 11.93 1.61
N VAL A 39 3.06 11.91 0.43
CA VAL A 39 2.93 13.09 -0.44
C VAL A 39 1.49 13.53 -0.61
N MET A 40 0.51 12.66 -0.33
CA MET A 40 -0.90 12.99 -0.48
C MET A 40 -1.74 12.21 0.52
N TRP A 41 -2.73 12.91 1.08
CA TRP A 41 -3.80 12.35 1.87
C TRP A 41 -5.13 12.91 1.40
N LYS A 42 -6.10 12.02 1.10
CA LYS A 42 -7.44 12.39 0.66
C LYS A 42 -8.47 11.50 1.35
N TYR A 43 -9.56 12.09 1.84
CA TYR A 43 -10.71 11.33 2.31
C TYR A 43 -11.90 11.53 1.38
N GLU A 44 -12.56 10.43 1.02
CA GLU A 44 -13.72 10.40 0.14
C GLU A 44 -14.92 9.84 0.90
N LYS A 45 -16.01 10.61 1.00
CA LYS A 45 -17.24 10.20 1.67
C LYS A 45 -18.15 9.47 0.66
N LEU A 46 -18.61 8.27 1.00
CA LEU A 46 -19.42 7.45 0.08
C LEU A 46 -20.88 7.92 -0.01
N ASP A 47 -21.39 8.66 0.99
CA ASP A 47 -22.79 9.11 1.08
C ASP A 47 -22.98 10.61 0.76
N SER A 48 -22.37 11.13 -0.32
CA SER A 48 -22.67 12.48 -0.81
C SER A 48 -23.85 12.43 -1.79
N PRO A 49 -24.99 13.09 -1.52
CA PRO A 49 -26.04 13.27 -2.51
C PRO A 49 -25.46 14.06 -3.69
N GLU A 50 -25.83 13.66 -4.91
CA GLU A 50 -25.42 14.27 -6.17
C GLU A 50 -25.27 15.80 -6.08
N GLY A 51 -24.08 16.34 -6.35
CA GLY A 51 -23.99 17.77 -6.70
C GLY A 51 -22.70 18.54 -6.40
N ASN A 52 -21.80 18.11 -5.51
CA ASN A 52 -20.63 18.95 -5.16
C ASN A 52 -19.31 18.16 -5.18
N VAL A 53 -18.81 17.89 -6.38
CA VAL A 53 -17.46 17.32 -6.61
C VAL A 53 -16.35 18.32 -6.21
N LEU A 54 -16.69 19.61 -6.05
CA LEU A 54 -15.73 20.69 -5.77
C LEU A 54 -15.35 20.85 -4.29
N ASP A 55 -16.11 20.30 -3.34
CA ASP A 55 -15.81 20.42 -1.90
C ASP A 55 -14.84 19.35 -1.37
N SER A 56 -14.41 18.41 -2.23
CA SER A 56 -13.47 17.34 -1.86
C SER A 56 -12.00 17.80 -1.72
N PHE A 57 -11.71 19.07 -2.00
CA PHE A 57 -10.35 19.61 -2.03
C PHE A 57 -9.87 20.25 -0.72
N HIS A 58 -10.75 20.52 0.25
CA HIS A 58 -10.35 21.16 1.51
C HIS A 58 -11.04 20.48 2.69
N ILE A 59 -10.48 19.34 3.10
CA ILE A 59 -10.86 18.72 4.37
C ILE A 59 -10.25 19.55 5.49
N ASN A 60 -11.11 20.08 6.36
CA ASN A 60 -10.72 20.79 7.58
C ASN A 60 -9.81 19.88 8.42
N ASP A 61 -8.65 20.39 8.86
CA ASP A 61 -7.66 19.69 9.68
C ASP A 61 -8.29 19.03 10.93
N GLN A 62 -9.42 19.54 11.41
CA GLN A 62 -10.19 18.95 12.51
C GLN A 62 -10.82 17.59 12.15
N LEU A 63 -11.38 17.43 10.95
CA LEU A 63 -11.94 16.15 10.50
C LEU A 63 -10.84 15.13 10.25
N LYS A 64 -9.71 15.60 9.71
CA LYS A 64 -8.48 14.82 9.57
C LYS A 64 -8.02 14.30 10.95
N GLN A 65 -7.94 15.18 11.95
CA GLN A 65 -7.61 14.80 13.33
C GLN A 65 -8.59 13.80 13.94
N GLU A 66 -9.90 13.97 13.72
CA GLU A 66 -10.93 13.10 14.29
C GLU A 66 -10.88 11.67 13.72
N ILE A 67 -10.82 11.54 12.39
CA ILE A 67 -10.70 10.23 11.72
C ILE A 67 -9.37 9.56 12.08
N SER A 68 -8.34 10.35 12.28
CA SER A 68 -7.01 9.87 12.58
C SER A 68 -6.74 9.48 14.02
N ARG A 69 -7.57 9.92 14.96
CA ARG A 69 -7.36 9.65 16.39
C ARG A 69 -7.32 8.15 16.69
N GLU A 70 -7.98 7.35 15.85
CA GLU A 70 -8.04 5.89 15.95
C GLU A 70 -7.05 5.17 15.01
N LEU A 71 -6.29 5.91 14.20
CA LEU A 71 -5.36 5.35 13.21
C LEU A 71 -3.91 5.62 13.62
N VAL A 72 -3.11 4.56 13.74
CA VAL A 72 -1.69 4.62 14.10
C VAL A 72 -0.88 5.38 13.04
N ILE A 73 -1.29 5.25 11.78
CA ILE A 73 -0.56 5.82 10.63
C ILE A 73 -0.48 7.34 10.64
N HIS A 74 -1.50 8.03 11.14
CA HIS A 74 -1.68 9.45 10.80
C HIS A 74 -0.71 10.41 11.48
N LYS A 75 0.24 9.84 12.21
CA LYS A 75 1.33 10.52 12.85
C LYS A 75 2.60 10.44 11.99
N ALA A 76 2.80 9.38 11.21
CA ALA A 76 4.07 9.15 10.55
C ALA A 76 4.11 9.68 9.12
N GLU A 77 4.96 10.68 8.91
CA GLU A 77 5.23 11.27 7.60
C GLU A 77 6.14 10.39 6.75
N THR A 78 6.92 9.52 7.39
CA THR A 78 7.87 8.63 6.71
C THR A 78 7.79 7.23 7.26
N TRP A 79 7.71 6.25 6.36
CA TRP A 79 7.66 4.84 6.68
C TRP A 79 8.93 4.15 6.21
N GLU A 80 9.59 3.43 7.10
CA GLU A 80 10.74 2.60 6.76
C GLU A 80 10.35 1.13 6.87
N VAL A 81 10.06 0.52 5.72
CA VAL A 81 9.71 -0.90 5.61
C VAL A 81 10.98 -1.73 5.50
N ARG A 82 11.20 -2.62 6.47
CA ARG A 82 12.40 -3.44 6.56
C ARG A 82 12.16 -4.89 6.12
N PRO A 83 13.19 -5.57 5.59
CA PRO A 83 13.09 -6.95 5.12
C PRO A 83 12.83 -7.98 6.24
N ASP A 84 13.07 -7.62 7.49
CA ASP A 84 12.83 -8.46 8.68
C ASP A 84 11.35 -8.51 9.10
N GLY A 85 10.47 -7.81 8.38
CA GLY A 85 9.05 -7.73 8.71
C GLY A 85 8.72 -6.64 9.73
N THR A 86 9.66 -5.75 10.05
CA THR A 86 9.41 -4.54 10.85
C THR A 86 9.15 -3.34 9.94
N ILE A 87 8.32 -2.41 10.42
CA ILE A 87 8.10 -1.11 9.81
C ILE A 87 8.28 -0.05 10.90
N LEU A 88 9.10 0.95 10.59
CA LEU A 88 9.28 2.10 11.46
C LEU A 88 8.47 3.28 10.92
N LEU A 89 7.66 3.84 11.78
CA LEU A 89 6.80 4.97 11.51
C LEU A 89 7.44 6.22 12.13
N HIS A 90 8.02 7.07 11.28
CA HIS A 90 8.71 8.28 11.70
C HIS A 90 7.78 9.47 11.61
N LYS A 91 7.61 10.17 12.73
CA LYS A 91 6.93 11.46 12.80
C LYS A 91 7.92 12.59 13.07
N LYS A 92 7.71 13.75 12.46
CA LYS A 92 8.48 14.95 12.79
C LYS A 92 8.35 15.30 14.28
N GLY A 93 9.43 15.08 15.03
CA GLY A 93 9.56 15.50 16.42
C GLY A 93 8.92 14.59 17.47
N GLU A 94 8.48 13.39 17.11
CA GLU A 94 7.99 12.37 18.06
C GLU A 94 8.85 11.10 18.02
N GLU A 95 8.63 10.20 18.98
CA GLU A 95 9.29 8.89 19.02
C GLU A 95 8.91 8.05 17.79
N VAL A 96 9.81 7.16 17.39
CA VAL A 96 9.61 6.25 16.26
C VAL A 96 8.74 5.10 16.73
N ASP A 97 7.57 4.94 16.13
CA ASP A 97 6.70 3.81 16.39
C ASP A 97 7.17 2.59 15.57
N GLU A 98 7.45 1.49 16.23
CA GLU A 98 7.82 0.22 15.60
C GLU A 98 6.63 -0.73 15.57
N LEU A 99 6.29 -1.20 14.37
CA LEU A 99 5.25 -2.21 14.13
C LEU A 99 5.80 -3.35 13.28
N HIS A 100 5.01 -4.42 13.18
CA HIS A 100 5.24 -5.49 12.23
C HIS A 100 4.30 -5.36 11.04
N TRP A 101 4.81 -5.74 9.86
CA TRP A 101 4.03 -5.73 8.63
C TRP A 101 3.94 -7.12 7.99
N ARG A 102 2.85 -7.35 7.24
CA ARG A 102 2.71 -8.53 6.37
C ARG A 102 1.84 -8.22 5.17
N LEU A 103 2.23 -8.69 3.99
CA LEU A 103 1.38 -8.70 2.81
C LEU A 103 0.47 -9.94 2.77
N LYS A 104 -0.80 -9.74 2.41
CA LYS A 104 -1.79 -10.79 2.14
C LYS A 104 -2.47 -10.54 0.80
N GLY A 105 -3.25 -11.53 0.35
CA GLY A 105 -4.05 -11.39 -0.88
C GLY A 105 -3.18 -11.09 -2.10
N ARG A 106 -2.08 -11.83 -2.30
CA ARG A 106 -1.13 -11.63 -3.42
C ARG A 106 -0.45 -10.26 -3.45
N GLY A 107 -0.35 -9.58 -2.30
CA GLY A 107 0.26 -8.25 -2.20
C GLY A 107 -0.73 -7.09 -2.26
N HIS A 108 -2.04 -7.36 -2.35
CA HIS A 108 -3.06 -6.32 -2.37
C HIS A 108 -3.48 -5.83 -0.98
N VAL A 109 -3.07 -6.52 0.09
CA VAL A 109 -3.43 -6.14 1.46
C VAL A 109 -2.18 -6.03 2.31
N LEU A 110 -1.87 -4.83 2.79
CA LEU A 110 -0.86 -4.57 3.81
C LEU A 110 -1.52 -4.62 5.19
N LYS A 111 -0.96 -5.45 6.07
CA LYS A 111 -1.39 -5.55 7.46
C LYS A 111 -0.31 -4.98 8.36
N LEU A 112 -0.68 -4.09 9.27
CA LEU A 112 0.19 -3.58 10.33
C LEU A 112 -0.33 -4.09 11.69
N PHE A 113 0.57 -4.55 12.57
CA PHE A 113 0.22 -5.08 13.89
C PHE A 113 1.39 -4.90 14.87
N GLY A 114 1.11 -4.69 16.15
CA GLY A 114 2.17 -4.59 17.18
C GLY A 114 1.79 -3.82 18.44
N HIS A 115 0.90 -2.82 18.35
CA HIS A 115 0.47 -2.05 19.51
C HIS A 115 -0.94 -2.45 19.97
N GLY A 116 -1.02 -3.19 21.09
CA GLY A 116 -2.24 -3.41 21.88
C GLY A 116 -3.52 -3.72 21.11
N ASP A 117 -3.52 -4.80 20.31
CA ASP A 117 -4.65 -5.29 19.49
C ASP A 117 -5.05 -4.44 18.26
N SER A 118 -4.35 -3.34 17.94
CA SER A 118 -4.60 -2.62 16.69
C SER A 118 -4.05 -3.41 15.49
N LEU A 119 -4.97 -4.07 14.77
CA LEU A 119 -4.71 -4.72 13.49
C LEU A 119 -5.27 -3.82 12.39
N GLU A 120 -4.39 -3.12 11.71
CA GLU A 120 -4.79 -2.24 10.62
C GLU A 120 -4.66 -2.94 9.28
N HIS A 121 -5.61 -2.68 8.38
CA HIS A 121 -5.69 -3.29 7.06
C HIS A 121 -5.75 -2.22 5.98
N TYR A 122 -4.74 -2.23 5.11
CA TYR A 122 -4.61 -1.31 3.99
C TYR A 122 -4.73 -2.06 2.68
N GLN A 123 -5.57 -1.57 1.78
CA GLN A 123 -5.66 -2.06 0.42
C GLN A 123 -4.61 -1.34 -0.42
N ILE A 124 -3.65 -2.08 -0.96
CA ILE A 124 -2.67 -1.56 -1.91
C ILE A 124 -3.35 -1.45 -3.28
N GLN A 125 -3.58 -0.22 -3.73
CA GLN A 125 -4.09 0.05 -5.08
C GLN A 125 -2.96 0.11 -6.11
N GLN A 126 -1.81 0.63 -5.71
CA GLN A 126 -0.63 0.72 -6.56
C GLN A 126 0.63 0.47 -5.73
N LEU A 127 1.50 -0.40 -6.23
CA LEU A 127 2.83 -0.60 -5.67
C LEU A 127 3.84 -0.77 -6.81
N THR A 128 4.61 0.29 -7.03
CA THR A 128 5.68 0.38 -8.03
C THR A 128 7.02 0.57 -7.32
N ASP A 129 8.10 0.71 -8.08
CA ASP A 129 9.42 0.93 -7.49
C ASP A 129 9.54 2.32 -6.81
N ASP A 130 8.71 3.29 -7.20
CA ASP A 130 8.80 4.68 -6.72
C ASP A 130 7.52 5.17 -6.02
N THR A 131 6.39 4.49 -6.19
CA THR A 131 5.08 4.95 -5.70
C THR A 131 4.30 3.83 -5.03
N MET A 132 3.73 4.13 -3.87
CA MET A 132 2.82 3.28 -3.13
C MET A 132 1.52 4.05 -2.87
N GLU A 133 0.39 3.51 -3.33
CA GLU A 133 -0.95 4.02 -3.03
C GLU A 133 -1.69 2.99 -2.18
N ILE A 134 -2.11 3.41 -0.99
CA ILE A 134 -2.89 2.58 -0.08
C ILE A 134 -4.21 3.24 0.27
N HIS A 135 -5.23 2.41 0.39
CA HIS A 135 -6.57 2.80 0.81
C HIS A 135 -6.90 2.17 2.15
N PHE A 136 -7.55 2.95 3.02
CA PHE A 136 -8.07 2.50 4.29
C PHE A 136 -9.56 2.80 4.36
N ASN A 137 -10.35 1.77 4.67
CA ASN A 137 -11.77 1.93 4.91
C ASN A 137 -11.98 2.27 6.38
N SER A 138 -12.44 3.48 6.67
CA SER A 138 -12.76 3.86 8.04
C SER A 138 -14.16 3.34 8.40
N ASP A 139 -14.24 2.51 9.44
CA ASP A 139 -15.50 2.04 10.03
C ASP A 139 -16.20 3.14 10.86
N LEU A 140 -15.59 4.33 11.02
CA LEU A 140 -16.29 5.47 11.60
C LEU A 140 -17.56 5.77 10.78
N GLN A 141 -18.59 6.24 11.49
CA GLN A 141 -19.99 6.41 11.06
C GLN A 141 -20.22 7.20 9.74
N ALA A 142 -19.17 7.69 9.10
CA ALA A 142 -19.18 8.47 7.87
C ALA A 142 -18.90 7.66 6.58
N ARG A 143 -18.69 6.33 6.63
CA ARG A 143 -18.49 5.43 5.46
C ARG A 143 -17.60 6.07 4.40
N GLY A 144 -16.31 6.24 4.72
CA GLY A 144 -15.38 6.90 3.81
C GLY A 144 -14.12 6.10 3.55
N ILE A 145 -13.51 6.38 2.39
CA ILE A 145 -12.25 5.80 1.95
C ILE A 145 -11.17 6.86 2.15
N ILE A 146 -10.15 6.51 2.92
CA ILE A 146 -8.93 7.30 3.03
C ILE A 146 -7.96 6.78 1.97
N LYS A 147 -7.53 7.67 1.08
CA LYS A 147 -6.47 7.44 0.09
C LYS A 147 -5.19 8.12 0.55
N MET A 148 -4.11 7.34 0.61
CA MET A 148 -2.77 7.83 0.89
C MET A 148 -1.84 7.47 -0.25
N VAL A 149 -0.99 8.42 -0.64
CA VAL A 149 0.04 8.21 -1.66
C VAL A 149 1.39 8.52 -1.04
N PHE A 150 2.32 7.60 -1.27
CA PHE A 150 3.70 7.70 -0.85
C PHE A 150 4.63 7.64 -2.05
N VAL A 151 5.72 8.39 -1.96
CA VAL A 151 6.86 8.26 -2.88
C VAL A 151 8.03 7.64 -2.16
N LYS A 152 8.82 6.83 -2.88
CA LYS A 152 10.02 6.24 -2.30
C LYS A 152 11.07 7.32 -2.09
N ALA A 153 11.56 7.45 -0.85
CA ALA A 153 12.61 8.40 -0.53
C ALA A 153 13.87 7.99 -1.29
N LYS A 154 14.41 8.93 -2.09
CA LYS A 154 15.71 8.75 -2.74
C LYS A 154 16.78 9.10 -1.72
N ASN A 155 17.57 8.11 -1.32
CA ASN A 155 18.80 8.35 -0.57
C ASN A 155 19.79 9.18 -1.39
#